data_AF-A0A5S5BWF8-F1
#
_entry.id   AF-A0A5S5BWF8-F1
#
_cell.length_a   1.000
_cell.length_b   1.000
_cell.length_c   1.000
_cell.angle_alpha   90.00
_cell.angle_beta   90.00
_cell.angle_gamma   90.00
#
_symmetry.space_group_name_H-M   'P 1'
#
loop_
_entity.id
_entity.type
_entity.pdbx_description
1 polymer ?
#
loop_
_entity_poly.entity_id
_entity_poly.type
_entity_poly.pdbx_seq_one_letter_code
_entity_poly.pdbx_strand_id
1 'polypeptide(L)'
;MKNSATKTTLDLALLDPNKLPELQGWKDKQKKIVKENPFITIEDNKTYEEGKKRRTALVSARTSIQNQDKEIAKKIKQFRSNCIEVSNKLIAITLPHEEKQQEEVRRYEAEKEAERAEKARIEQVRKESLQKEINDFYDFHKNAIINMTFETIEKVHASFLEDAETKQETDFEEFELDLIEKINLLNSQHADRSKFLTEKEDQRKEDERLEAEKEKLRIEREKFEAEQKAKNEAAEKKQKEQQAKLDAENAKLEAEKKKLADEKRAQEEAKQKAQEEAERKAKEDEARKRAEALKPDKEKLVRFINSLQFAEQPPKLDNESSVEFLKELINDIDLLKDRANEEASKI
;
A
#
# COMPACT_ATOMS: atom_id res chain seq x y z
N MET A 1 58.80 68.86 80.89
CA MET A 1 57.80 68.60 81.95
C MET A 1 56.47 68.27 81.28
N LYS A 2 56.11 66.99 81.20
CA LYS A 2 54.82 66.55 80.63
C LYS A 2 53.81 66.48 81.77
N ASN A 3 52.88 67.43 81.80
CA ASN A 3 51.70 67.35 82.66
C ASN A 3 50.87 66.14 82.23
N SER A 4 51.04 65.02 82.92
CA SER A 4 50.15 63.87 82.84
C SER A 4 48.86 64.23 83.54
N ALA A 5 47.93 64.86 82.82
CA ALA A 5 46.56 64.96 83.27
C ALA A 5 45.99 63.53 83.32
N THR A 6 45.81 63.02 84.53
CA THR A 6 45.14 61.77 84.83
C THR A 6 43.77 61.75 84.14
N LYS A 7 43.65 60.96 83.07
CA LYS A 7 42.38 60.72 82.37
C LYS A 7 41.47 59.94 83.32
N THR A 8 40.58 60.63 84.03
CA THR A 8 39.53 59.99 84.82
C THR A 8 38.46 59.48 83.85
N THR A 9 38.50 58.18 83.53
CA THR A 9 37.43 57.50 82.82
C THR A 9 36.23 57.36 83.76
N LEU A 10 35.11 58.01 83.42
CA LEU A 10 33.85 57.84 84.15
C LEU A 10 33.17 56.57 83.67
N ASP A 11 33.08 55.57 84.54
CA ASP A 11 32.25 54.39 84.30
C ASP A 11 30.80 54.68 84.72
N LEU A 12 29.89 54.69 83.73
CA LEU A 12 28.47 54.97 83.95
C LEU A 12 27.79 53.88 84.79
N ALA A 13 28.31 52.64 84.81
CA ALA A 13 27.76 51.55 85.61
C ALA A 13 28.10 51.66 87.10
N LEU A 14 29.14 52.43 87.45
CA LEU A 14 29.62 52.62 88.83
C LEU A 14 29.11 53.91 89.47
N LEU A 15 28.14 54.59 88.85
CA LEU A 15 27.58 55.83 89.36
C LEU A 15 26.72 55.56 90.61
N ASP A 16 27.21 55.96 91.79
CA ASP A 16 26.48 55.86 93.06
C ASP A 16 25.52 57.05 93.23
N PRO A 17 24.19 56.83 93.32
CA PRO A 17 23.21 57.90 93.50
C PRO A 17 23.45 58.77 94.75
N ASN A 18 24.07 58.22 95.81
CA ASN A 18 24.35 58.97 97.04
C ASN A 18 25.48 59.99 96.88
N LYS A 19 26.28 59.87 95.81
CA LYS A 19 27.37 60.81 95.48
C LYS A 19 26.92 61.90 94.52
N LEU A 20 25.65 61.91 94.11
CA LEU A 20 25.10 62.96 93.28
C LEU A 20 25.06 64.29 94.06
N PRO A 21 25.63 65.38 93.51
CA PRO A 21 25.57 66.70 94.14
C PRO A 21 24.13 67.14 94.46
N GLU A 22 23.16 66.74 93.63
CA GLU A 22 21.73 67.04 93.78
C GLU A 22 21.10 66.38 95.03
N LEU A 23 21.67 65.26 95.50
CA LEU A 23 21.19 64.50 96.66
C LEU A 23 22.08 64.67 97.91
N GLN A 24 23.21 65.37 97.79
CA GLN A 24 24.15 65.58 98.89
C GLN A 24 23.51 66.40 100.02
N GLY A 25 23.66 65.91 101.27
CA GLY A 25 23.16 66.59 102.47
C GLY A 25 21.64 66.51 102.69
N TRP A 26 20.86 65.96 101.74
CA TRP A 26 19.41 65.83 101.89
C TRP A 26 19.03 64.87 103.01
N LYS A 27 19.80 63.80 103.26
CA LYS A 27 19.57 62.87 104.36
C LYS A 27 19.58 63.57 105.71
N ASP A 28 20.58 64.41 105.96
CA ASP A 28 20.71 65.15 107.22
C ASP A 28 19.65 66.25 107.32
N LYS A 29 19.31 66.90 106.20
CA LYS A 29 18.21 67.86 106.13
C LYS A 29 16.86 67.22 106.47
N GLN A 30 16.56 66.03 105.95
CA GLN A 30 15.32 65.31 106.28
C GLN A 30 15.29 64.91 107.75
N LYS A 31 16.38 64.36 108.28
CA LYS A 31 16.49 64.02 109.72
C LYS A 31 16.26 65.23 110.61
N LYS A 32 16.82 66.39 110.25
CA LYS A 32 16.61 67.65 110.97
C LYS A 32 15.15 68.08 110.94
N ILE A 33 14.50 68.06 109.76
CA ILE A 33 13.08 68.44 109.61
C ILE A 33 12.17 67.53 110.43
N VAL A 34 12.42 66.22 110.45
CA VAL A 34 11.67 65.26 111.27
C VAL A 34 11.85 65.55 112.77
N LYS A 35 13.08 65.84 113.20
CA LYS A 35 13.38 66.19 114.60
C LYS A 35 12.70 67.50 115.04
N GLU A 36 12.63 68.49 114.15
CA GLU A 36 11.99 69.79 114.42
C GLU A 36 10.46 69.74 114.36
N ASN A 37 9.89 68.73 113.72
CA ASN A 37 8.44 68.58 113.52
C ASN A 37 7.97 67.21 114.05
N PRO A 38 8.09 66.92 115.36
CA PRO A 38 7.68 65.64 115.90
C PRO A 38 6.16 65.47 115.83
N PHE A 39 5.72 64.21 115.77
CA PHE A 39 4.31 63.86 115.76
C PHE A 39 3.57 64.39 117.00
N ILE A 40 2.34 64.86 116.81
CA ILE A 40 1.44 65.26 117.89
C ILE A 40 0.06 64.70 117.64
N THR A 41 -0.60 64.27 118.72
CA THR A 41 -2.02 63.93 118.73
C THR A 41 -2.83 65.24 118.74
N ILE A 42 -3.96 65.24 118.02
CA ILE A 42 -4.86 66.39 117.94
C ILE A 42 -5.93 66.20 119.01
N GLU A 43 -5.94 67.05 120.02
CA GLU A 43 -6.86 66.99 121.16
C GLU A 43 -7.73 68.26 121.27
N ASP A 44 -7.27 69.36 120.67
CA ASP A 44 -7.94 70.67 120.66
C ASP A 44 -7.61 71.47 119.38
N ASN A 45 -8.20 72.65 119.22
CA ASN A 45 -7.97 73.49 118.05
C ASN A 45 -6.51 74.01 117.94
N LYS A 46 -5.80 74.11 119.07
CA LYS A 46 -4.41 74.60 119.11
C LYS A 46 -3.44 73.53 118.59
N THR A 47 -3.62 72.28 119.01
CA THR A 47 -2.89 71.11 118.53
C THR A 47 -3.23 70.77 117.08
N TYR A 48 -4.46 71.07 116.62
CA TYR A 48 -4.83 71.01 115.21
C TYR A 48 -4.00 71.94 114.31
N GLU A 49 -3.93 73.24 114.62
CA GLU A 49 -3.18 74.21 113.80
C GLU A 49 -1.67 73.93 113.80
N GLU A 50 -1.11 73.57 114.96
CA GLU A 50 0.29 73.16 115.06
C GLU A 50 0.57 71.87 114.26
N GLY A 51 -0.35 70.91 114.27
CA GLY A 51 -0.26 69.68 113.49
C GLY A 51 -0.27 69.94 112.00
N LYS A 52 -1.13 70.86 111.54
CA LYS A 52 -1.20 71.30 110.14
C LYS A 52 0.09 71.98 109.68
N LYS A 53 0.68 72.82 110.53
CA LYS A 53 1.99 73.47 110.27
C LYS A 53 3.11 72.43 110.11
N ARG A 54 3.22 71.49 111.05
CA ARG A 54 4.22 70.40 111.01
C ARG A 54 4.02 69.49 109.80
N ARG A 55 2.78 69.11 109.49
CA ARG A 55 2.43 68.35 108.27
C ARG A 55 2.90 69.09 107.02
N THR A 56 2.67 70.39 106.95
CA THR A 56 3.06 71.20 105.79
C THR A 56 4.58 71.23 105.63
N ALA A 57 5.34 71.35 106.72
CA ALA A 57 6.80 71.28 106.69
C ALA A 57 7.31 69.92 106.20
N LEU A 58 6.74 68.81 106.69
CA LEU A 58 7.08 67.45 106.25
C LEU A 58 6.73 67.21 104.78
N VAL A 59 5.54 67.64 104.34
CA VAL A 59 5.11 67.52 102.94
C VAL A 59 6.03 68.32 102.02
N SER A 60 6.33 69.57 102.37
CA SER A 60 7.26 70.42 101.62
C SER A 60 8.63 69.75 101.49
N ALA A 61 9.18 69.23 102.59
CA ALA A 61 10.46 68.52 102.61
C ALA A 61 10.48 67.30 101.68
N ARG A 62 9.41 66.50 101.66
CA ARG A 62 9.25 65.36 100.74
C ARG A 62 9.17 65.84 99.29
N THR A 63 8.32 66.83 99.00
CA THR A 63 8.13 67.33 97.63
C THR A 63 9.39 67.96 97.05
N SER A 64 10.24 68.57 97.88
CA SER A 64 11.54 69.08 97.42
C SER A 64 12.47 67.96 96.92
N ILE A 65 12.49 66.79 97.56
CA ILE A 65 13.25 65.63 97.07
C ILE A 65 12.65 65.11 95.76
N GLN A 66 11.31 65.01 95.67
CA GLN A 66 10.64 64.61 94.42
C GLN A 66 10.96 65.57 93.25
N ASN A 67 11.16 66.85 93.52
CA ASN A 67 11.60 67.81 92.51
C ASN A 67 13.07 67.60 92.11
N GLN A 68 13.96 67.26 93.06
CA GLN A 68 15.35 66.89 92.73
C GLN A 68 15.43 65.63 91.86
N ASP A 69 14.60 64.63 92.13
CA ASP A 69 14.48 63.42 91.29
C ASP A 69 14.11 63.75 89.84
N LYS A 70 13.14 64.65 89.62
CA LYS A 70 12.78 65.13 88.27
C LYS A 70 13.93 65.85 87.57
N GLU A 71 14.70 66.67 88.29
CA GLU A 71 15.87 67.36 87.73
C GLU A 71 16.99 66.38 87.36
N ILE A 72 17.24 65.36 88.18
CA ILE A 72 18.19 64.28 87.87
C ILE A 72 17.75 63.54 86.60
N ALA A 73 16.48 63.16 86.50
CA ALA A 73 15.93 62.49 85.32
C ALA A 73 16.08 63.34 84.04
N LYS A 74 15.85 64.66 84.13
CA LYS A 74 16.04 65.60 83.02
C LYS A 74 17.50 65.64 82.56
N LYS A 75 18.46 65.68 83.50
CA LYS A 75 19.90 65.66 83.18
C LYS A 75 20.33 64.35 82.53
N ILE A 76 19.87 63.20 83.03
CA ILE A 76 20.14 61.89 82.42
C ILE A 76 19.59 61.82 80.99
N LYS A 77 18.35 62.29 80.78
CA LYS A 77 17.76 62.35 79.44
C LYS A 77 18.58 63.22 78.50
N GLN A 78 19.00 64.40 78.96
CA GLN A 78 19.85 65.29 78.16
C GLN A 78 21.19 64.63 77.81
N PHE A 79 21.85 63.97 78.78
CA PHE A 79 23.10 63.26 78.55
C PHE A 79 22.92 62.17 77.48
N ARG A 80 21.86 61.35 77.57
CA ARG A 80 21.53 60.34 76.55
C ARG A 80 21.33 60.97 75.16
N SER A 81 20.61 62.09 75.06
CA SER A 81 20.43 62.79 73.79
C SER A 81 21.76 63.26 73.21
N ASN A 82 22.66 63.79 74.04
CA ASN A 82 23.99 64.20 73.60
C ASN A 82 24.82 63.00 73.12
N CYS A 83 24.73 61.84 73.80
CA CYS A 83 25.38 60.62 73.34
C CYS A 83 24.88 60.20 71.95
N ILE A 84 23.56 60.23 71.72
CA ILE A 84 22.97 59.93 70.40
C ILE A 84 23.49 60.90 69.33
N GLU A 85 23.54 62.21 69.63
CA GLU A 85 24.04 63.21 68.70
C GLU A 85 25.50 62.95 68.31
N VAL A 86 26.36 62.64 69.31
CA VAL A 86 27.76 62.28 69.06
C VAL A 86 27.86 61.00 68.25
N SER A 87 27.11 59.96 68.57
CA SER A 87 27.06 58.72 67.80
C SER A 87 26.65 58.96 66.35
N ASN A 88 25.62 59.79 66.11
CA ASN A 88 25.18 60.13 64.76
C ASN A 88 26.23 60.94 64.00
N LYS A 89 26.93 61.87 64.66
CA LYS A 89 28.07 62.59 64.06
C LYS A 89 29.19 61.63 63.66
N LEU A 90 29.49 60.62 64.48
CA LEU A 90 30.48 59.61 64.16
C LEU A 90 30.05 58.72 62.99
N ILE A 91 28.78 58.29 62.95
CA ILE A 91 28.21 57.52 61.82
C ILE A 91 28.25 58.34 60.53
N ALA A 92 27.90 59.62 60.60
CA ALA A 92 27.90 60.52 59.46
C ALA A 92 29.29 60.73 58.83
N ILE A 93 30.38 60.41 59.56
CA ILE A 93 31.73 60.41 58.99
C ILE A 93 31.92 59.23 58.02
N THR A 94 31.38 58.04 58.33
CA THR A 94 31.65 56.83 57.55
C THR A 94 30.54 56.51 56.54
N LEU A 95 29.29 56.81 56.85
CA LEU A 95 28.14 56.40 56.05
C LEU A 95 28.19 56.90 54.59
N PRO A 96 28.50 58.18 54.29
CA PRO A 96 28.54 58.63 52.89
C PRO A 96 29.64 57.96 52.06
N HIS A 97 30.76 57.59 52.71
CA HIS A 97 31.85 56.88 52.04
C HIS A 97 31.49 55.41 51.79
N GLU A 98 30.81 54.77 52.75
CA GLU A 98 30.26 53.43 52.58
C GLU A 98 29.24 53.39 51.45
N GLU A 99 28.26 54.30 51.43
CA GLU A 99 27.24 54.39 50.38
C GLU A 99 27.87 54.57 49.00
N LYS A 100 28.82 55.51 48.88
CA LYS A 100 29.58 55.71 47.63
C LYS A 100 30.33 54.44 47.19
N GLN A 101 30.93 53.72 48.12
CA GLN A 101 31.63 52.47 47.82
C GLN A 101 30.64 51.36 47.41
N GLN A 102 29.49 51.27 48.07
CA GLN A 102 28.43 50.31 47.72
C GLN A 102 27.88 50.57 46.31
N GLU A 103 27.64 51.83 45.94
CA GLU A 103 27.19 52.20 44.59
C GLU A 103 28.20 51.81 43.51
N GLU A 104 29.49 52.07 43.76
CA GLU A 104 30.57 51.67 42.85
C GLU A 104 30.65 50.16 42.66
N VAL A 105 30.56 49.40 43.77
CA VAL A 105 30.52 47.93 43.73
C VAL A 105 29.34 47.44 42.92
N ARG A 106 28.13 47.96 43.16
CA ARG A 106 26.93 47.60 42.39
C ARG A 106 27.09 47.91 40.91
N ARG A 107 27.67 49.07 40.55
CA ARG A 107 27.93 49.43 39.15
C ARG A 107 28.85 48.41 38.48
N TYR A 108 29.96 48.06 39.12
CA TYR A 108 30.94 47.13 38.56
C TYR A 108 30.39 45.70 38.46
N GLU A 109 29.60 45.25 39.45
CA GLU A 109 28.93 43.95 39.40
C GLU A 109 27.93 43.87 38.23
N ALA A 110 27.15 44.94 38.01
CA ALA A 110 26.25 45.03 36.87
C ALA A 110 26.99 45.02 35.52
N GLU A 111 28.11 45.76 35.40
CA GLU A 111 28.97 45.72 34.22
C GLU A 111 29.54 44.31 33.98
N LYS A 112 29.99 43.62 35.03
CA LYS A 112 30.51 42.24 34.94
C LYS A 112 29.45 41.21 34.61
N GLU A 113 28.22 41.39 35.07
CA GLU A 113 27.09 40.56 34.70
C GLU A 113 26.71 40.77 33.23
N ALA A 114 26.64 42.02 32.77
CA ALA A 114 26.42 42.34 31.37
C ALA A 114 27.51 41.77 30.44
N GLU A 115 28.79 41.84 30.85
CA GLU A 115 29.90 41.23 30.11
C GLU A 115 29.74 39.70 30.01
N ARG A 116 29.34 39.04 31.10
CA ARG A 116 29.08 37.59 31.11
C ARG A 116 27.90 37.23 30.22
N ALA A 117 26.81 37.99 30.29
CA ALA A 117 25.63 37.79 29.46
C ALA A 117 25.94 37.98 27.98
N GLU A 118 26.73 39.01 27.62
CA GLU A 118 27.11 39.26 26.22
C GLU A 118 28.04 38.16 25.68
N LYS A 119 29.02 37.68 26.46
CA LYS A 119 29.85 36.54 26.07
C LYS A 119 29.01 35.28 25.85
N ALA A 120 28.04 35.01 26.72
CA ALA A 120 27.12 33.90 26.55
C ALA A 120 26.24 34.07 25.29
N ARG A 121 25.79 35.29 24.99
CA ARG A 121 25.02 35.59 23.78
C ARG A 121 25.86 35.40 22.51
N ILE A 122 27.09 35.89 22.48
CA ILE A 122 28.02 35.70 21.34
C ILE A 122 28.28 34.21 21.11
N GLU A 123 28.53 33.46 22.17
CA GLU A 123 28.73 32.01 22.10
C GLU A 123 27.48 31.28 21.60
N GLN A 124 26.29 31.67 22.06
CA GLN A 124 25.04 31.10 21.56
C GLN A 124 24.83 31.39 20.07
N VAL A 125 25.10 32.63 19.63
CA VAL A 125 25.02 33.01 18.20
C VAL A 125 26.03 32.22 17.36
N ARG A 126 27.25 31.97 17.87
CA ARG A 126 28.24 31.11 17.21
C ARG A 126 27.67 29.70 17.00
N LYS A 127 27.13 29.09 18.05
CA LYS A 127 26.53 27.75 17.99
C LYS A 127 25.37 27.67 17.00
N GLU A 128 24.46 28.64 17.06
CA GLU A 128 23.32 28.72 16.14
C GLU A 128 23.78 28.89 14.68
N SER A 129 24.84 29.67 14.44
CA SER A 129 25.42 29.84 13.10
C SER A 129 25.99 28.53 12.56
N LEU A 130 26.79 27.81 13.36
CA LEU A 130 27.36 26.52 12.96
C LEU A 130 26.26 25.49 12.68
N GLN A 131 25.28 25.40 13.57
CA GLN A 131 24.18 24.46 13.42
C GLN A 131 23.27 24.81 12.24
N LYS A 132 23.06 26.10 11.97
CA LYS A 132 22.35 26.55 10.77
C LYS A 132 23.09 26.13 9.51
N GLU A 133 24.41 26.29 9.47
CA GLU A 133 25.23 25.90 8.32
C GLU A 133 25.16 24.39 8.04
N ILE A 134 25.24 23.55 9.09
CA ILE A 134 25.08 22.09 8.97
C ILE A 134 23.69 21.74 8.42
N ASN A 135 22.63 22.38 8.93
CA ASN A 135 21.26 22.12 8.50
C ASN A 135 21.02 22.61 7.06
N ASP A 136 21.54 23.77 6.68
CA ASP A 136 21.44 24.29 5.32
C ASP A 136 22.12 23.35 4.31
N PHE A 137 23.32 22.84 4.65
CA PHE A 137 24.01 21.79 3.88
C PHE A 137 23.14 20.53 3.76
N TYR A 138 22.63 20.04 4.88
CA TYR A 138 21.79 18.84 4.90
C TYR A 138 20.54 18.99 4.03
N ASP A 139 19.79 20.08 4.22
CA ASP A 139 18.54 20.31 3.51
C ASP A 139 18.75 20.54 2.01
N PHE A 140 19.84 21.21 1.62
CA PHE A 140 20.21 21.38 0.21
C PHE A 140 20.36 20.02 -0.49
N HIS A 141 21.21 19.13 0.05
CA HIS A 141 21.44 17.82 -0.56
C HIS A 141 20.26 16.87 -0.42
N LYS A 142 19.54 16.91 0.70
CA LYS A 142 18.30 16.14 0.87
C LYS A 142 17.29 16.49 -0.22
N ASN A 143 17.11 17.78 -0.50
CA ASN A 143 16.22 18.23 -1.58
C ASN A 143 16.74 17.82 -2.96
N ALA A 144 18.05 17.84 -3.19
CA ALA A 144 18.64 17.35 -4.43
C ALA A 144 18.37 15.84 -4.63
N ILE A 145 18.53 15.03 -3.58
CA ILE A 145 18.25 13.58 -3.59
C ILE A 145 16.77 13.31 -3.85
N ILE A 146 15.85 14.02 -3.19
CA ILE A 146 14.40 13.84 -3.38
C ILE A 146 14.00 14.09 -4.84
N ASN A 147 14.55 15.15 -5.44
CA ASN A 147 14.20 15.58 -6.80
C ASN A 147 15.05 14.90 -7.90
N MET A 148 15.96 14.01 -7.53
CA MET A 148 16.82 13.27 -8.44
C MET A 148 16.03 12.37 -9.39
N THR A 149 16.49 12.29 -10.63
CA THR A 149 16.03 11.37 -11.70
C THR A 149 17.13 10.36 -12.02
N PHE A 150 16.80 9.30 -12.78
CA PHE A 150 17.77 8.26 -13.13
C PHE A 150 19.02 8.83 -13.85
N GLU A 151 18.84 9.80 -14.74
CA GLU A 151 19.92 10.43 -15.51
C GLU A 151 20.82 11.33 -14.65
N THR A 152 20.33 11.76 -13.49
CA THR A 152 21.03 12.75 -12.65
C THR A 152 21.70 12.13 -11.43
N ILE A 153 21.61 10.81 -11.23
CA ILE A 153 22.17 10.09 -10.08
C ILE A 153 23.64 10.44 -9.84
N GLU A 154 24.49 10.19 -10.83
CA GLU A 154 25.94 10.40 -10.71
C GLU A 154 26.29 11.86 -10.44
N LYS A 155 25.56 12.80 -11.06
CA LYS A 155 25.80 14.23 -10.89
C LYS A 155 25.44 14.70 -9.47
N VAL A 156 24.31 14.24 -8.94
CA VAL A 156 23.89 14.58 -7.57
C VAL A 156 24.85 13.97 -6.57
N HIS A 157 25.31 12.73 -6.78
CA HIS A 157 26.28 12.09 -5.91
C HIS A 157 27.63 12.82 -5.88
N ALA A 158 28.17 13.16 -7.06
CA ALA A 158 29.44 13.86 -7.17
C ALA A 158 29.42 15.23 -6.48
N SER A 159 28.35 16.01 -6.69
CA SER A 159 28.17 17.30 -6.02
C SER A 159 28.09 17.14 -4.50
N PHE A 160 27.39 16.12 -4.01
CA PHE A 160 27.34 15.83 -2.58
C PHE A 160 28.71 15.44 -2.01
N LEU A 161 29.49 14.60 -2.69
CA LEU A 161 30.81 14.18 -2.20
C LEU A 161 31.79 15.37 -2.12
N GLU A 162 31.79 16.24 -3.13
CA GLU A 162 32.62 17.45 -3.16
C GLU A 162 32.28 18.40 -2.00
N ASP A 163 30.99 18.68 -1.80
CA ASP A 163 30.53 19.54 -0.71
C ASP A 163 30.79 18.88 0.66
N ALA A 164 30.59 17.56 0.79
CA ALA A 164 30.84 16.82 2.02
C ALA A 164 32.32 16.80 2.42
N GLU A 165 33.24 16.61 1.47
CA GLU A 165 34.69 16.68 1.70
C GLU A 165 35.08 18.08 2.18
N THR A 166 34.58 19.12 1.51
CA THR A 166 34.81 20.52 1.90
C THR A 166 34.28 20.81 3.32
N LYS A 167 33.12 20.27 3.68
CA LYS A 167 32.54 20.44 5.03
C LYS A 167 33.29 19.66 6.10
N GLN A 168 33.84 18.49 5.79
CA GLN A 168 34.65 17.72 6.75
C GLN A 168 36.00 18.38 7.06
N GLU A 169 36.52 19.22 6.18
CA GLU A 169 37.72 20.04 6.45
C GLU A 169 37.41 21.30 7.29
N THR A 170 36.13 21.66 7.42
CA THR A 170 35.70 22.82 8.20
C THR A 170 35.61 22.48 9.70
N ASP A 171 36.12 23.35 10.57
CA ASP A 171 36.01 23.21 12.01
C ASP A 171 34.59 23.56 12.48
N PHE A 172 33.82 22.54 12.86
CA PHE A 172 32.49 22.66 13.44
C PHE A 172 32.48 22.51 14.96
N GLU A 173 33.65 22.45 15.59
CA GLU A 173 33.85 22.38 17.03
C GLU A 173 32.98 21.28 17.69
N GLU A 174 32.05 21.64 18.58
CA GLU A 174 31.20 20.66 19.26
C GLU A 174 30.16 19.96 18.36
N PHE A 175 29.99 20.42 17.12
CA PHE A 175 28.99 19.92 16.16
C PHE A 175 29.57 19.00 15.08
N GLU A 176 30.85 18.63 15.17
CA GLU A 176 31.47 17.68 14.24
C GLU A 176 30.69 16.35 14.13
N LEU A 177 30.22 15.83 15.28
CA LEU A 177 29.43 14.59 15.30
C LEU A 177 28.07 14.74 14.62
N ASP A 178 27.43 15.90 14.74
CA ASP A 178 26.14 16.18 14.08
C ASP A 178 26.35 16.23 12.55
N LEU A 179 27.41 16.90 12.08
CA LEU A 179 27.76 16.91 10.66
C LEU A 179 27.99 15.48 10.12
N ILE A 180 28.76 14.66 10.83
CA ILE A 180 29.05 13.28 10.43
C ILE A 180 27.75 12.46 10.35
N GLU A 181 26.85 12.60 11.33
CA GLU A 181 25.55 11.93 11.31
C GLU A 181 24.71 12.36 10.09
N LYS A 182 24.67 13.66 9.78
CA LYS A 182 23.95 14.19 8.61
C LYS A 182 24.53 13.68 7.29
N ILE A 183 25.85 13.64 7.16
CA ILE A 183 26.54 13.09 5.97
C ILE A 183 26.18 11.60 5.79
N ASN A 184 26.21 10.82 6.86
CA ASN A 184 25.85 9.40 6.82
C ASN A 184 24.37 9.19 6.44
N LEU A 185 23.48 10.03 6.98
CA LEU A 185 22.06 9.99 6.64
C LEU A 185 21.82 10.31 5.16
N LEU A 186 22.50 11.34 4.61
CA LEU A 186 22.42 11.67 3.19
C LEU A 186 22.96 10.55 2.30
N ASN A 187 24.07 9.91 2.69
CA ASN A 187 24.60 8.75 2.00
C ASN A 187 23.58 7.60 1.91
N SER A 188 22.92 7.28 3.02
CA SER A 188 21.86 6.26 3.04
C SER A 188 20.69 6.63 2.14
N GLN A 189 20.22 7.88 2.24
CA GLN A 189 19.10 8.39 1.44
C GLN A 189 19.41 8.38 -0.06
N HIS A 190 20.63 8.76 -0.42
CA HIS A 190 21.11 8.71 -1.79
C HIS A 190 21.15 7.27 -2.31
N ALA A 191 21.73 6.34 -1.54
CA ALA A 191 21.81 4.93 -1.93
C ALA A 191 20.43 4.31 -2.17
N ASP A 192 19.48 4.54 -1.24
CA ASP A 192 18.12 4.03 -1.35
C ASP A 192 17.38 4.61 -2.57
N ARG A 193 17.52 5.92 -2.79
CA ARG A 193 16.87 6.60 -3.91
C ARG A 193 17.45 6.18 -5.26
N SER A 194 18.77 6.06 -5.35
CA SER A 194 19.45 5.60 -6.56
C SER A 194 19.01 4.19 -6.91
N LYS A 195 19.00 3.28 -5.94
CA LYS A 195 18.50 1.91 -6.14
C LYS A 195 17.06 1.90 -6.66
N PHE A 196 16.16 2.66 -6.03
CA PHE A 196 14.76 2.75 -6.48
C PHE A 196 14.63 3.26 -7.92
N LEU A 197 15.38 4.30 -8.30
CA LEU A 197 15.34 4.86 -9.65
C LEU A 197 15.93 3.89 -10.68
N THR A 198 17.00 3.18 -10.34
CA THR A 198 17.60 2.15 -11.20
C THR A 198 16.63 1.00 -11.42
N GLU A 199 16.03 0.45 -10.36
CA GLU A 199 15.02 -0.62 -10.48
C GLU A 199 13.83 -0.20 -11.34
N LYS A 200 13.37 1.05 -11.18
CA LYS A 200 12.27 1.60 -11.99
C LYS A 200 12.64 1.74 -13.46
N GLU A 201 13.87 2.16 -13.76
CA GLU A 201 14.36 2.29 -15.13
C GLU A 201 14.58 0.93 -15.80
N ASP A 202 15.09 -0.05 -15.05
CA ASP A 202 15.26 -1.42 -15.54
C ASP A 202 13.90 -2.07 -15.84
N GLN A 203 12.89 -1.83 -14.99
CA GLN A 203 11.52 -2.28 -15.26
C GLN A 203 10.96 -1.65 -16.54
N ARG A 204 11.18 -0.34 -16.76
CA ARG A 204 10.73 0.34 -17.99
C ARG A 204 11.37 -0.29 -19.24
N LYS A 205 12.68 -0.57 -19.20
CA LYS A 205 13.40 -1.22 -20.31
C LYS A 205 12.90 -2.64 -20.56
N GLU A 206 12.60 -3.38 -19.50
CA GLU A 206 12.06 -4.73 -19.61
C GLU A 206 10.64 -4.73 -20.21
N ASP A 207 9.78 -3.80 -19.78
CA ASP A 207 8.44 -3.63 -20.34
C ASP A 207 8.49 -3.27 -21.83
N GLU A 208 9.41 -2.37 -22.22
CA GLU A 208 9.67 -2.03 -23.64
C GLU A 208 10.15 -3.24 -24.44
N ARG A 209 11.02 -4.08 -23.87
CA ARG A 209 11.50 -5.31 -24.51
C ARG A 209 10.38 -6.32 -24.70
N LEU A 210 9.55 -6.54 -23.67
CA LEU A 210 8.41 -7.45 -23.72
C LEU A 210 7.37 -6.99 -24.74
N GLU A 211 7.11 -5.69 -24.86
CA GLU A 211 6.16 -5.17 -25.84
C GLU A 211 6.71 -5.29 -27.27
N ALA A 212 8.00 -5.02 -27.48
CA ALA A 212 8.65 -5.25 -28.77
C ALA A 212 8.66 -6.75 -29.16
N GLU A 213 8.83 -7.65 -28.20
CA GLU A 213 8.75 -9.10 -28.42
C GLU A 213 7.32 -9.55 -28.77
N LYS A 214 6.31 -9.08 -28.04
CA LYS A 214 4.90 -9.34 -28.34
C LYS A 214 4.53 -8.85 -29.74
N GLU A 215 5.00 -7.67 -30.13
CA GLU A 215 4.71 -7.13 -31.46
C GLU A 215 5.37 -7.95 -32.58
N LYS A 216 6.62 -8.39 -32.38
CA LYS A 216 7.27 -9.33 -33.32
C LYS A 216 6.49 -10.62 -33.44
N LEU A 217 6.03 -11.18 -32.33
CA LEU A 217 5.26 -12.42 -32.30
C LEU A 217 3.89 -12.25 -32.96
N ARG A 218 3.25 -11.09 -32.82
CA ARG A 218 2.00 -10.73 -33.50
C ARG A 218 2.20 -10.69 -35.02
N ILE A 219 3.23 -9.99 -35.49
CA ILE A 219 3.57 -9.92 -36.91
C ILE A 219 3.89 -11.32 -37.47
N GLU A 220 4.61 -12.16 -36.72
CA GLU A 220 4.93 -13.53 -37.13
C GLU A 220 3.67 -14.41 -37.20
N ARG A 221 2.78 -14.31 -36.22
CA ARG A 221 1.47 -15.01 -36.26
C ARG A 221 0.63 -14.56 -37.44
N GLU A 222 0.53 -13.26 -37.71
CA GLU A 222 -0.21 -12.75 -38.87
C GLU A 222 0.39 -13.25 -40.19
N LYS A 223 1.72 -13.31 -40.32
CA LYS A 223 2.39 -13.89 -41.49
C LYS A 223 2.11 -15.39 -41.63
N PHE A 224 2.20 -16.14 -40.52
CA PHE A 224 1.92 -17.56 -40.51
C PHE A 224 0.46 -17.87 -40.85
N GLU A 225 -0.49 -17.11 -40.30
CA GLU A 225 -1.91 -17.22 -40.61
C GLU A 225 -2.20 -16.87 -42.08
N ALA A 226 -1.56 -15.82 -42.62
CA ALA A 226 -1.68 -15.45 -44.03
C ALA A 226 -1.09 -16.55 -44.95
N GLU A 227 0.06 -17.12 -44.60
CA GLU A 227 0.67 -18.22 -45.35
C GLU A 227 -0.19 -19.49 -45.28
N GLN A 228 -0.74 -19.83 -44.11
CA GLN A 228 -1.66 -20.95 -43.95
C GLN A 228 -2.95 -20.75 -44.74
N LYS A 229 -3.52 -19.54 -44.70
CA LYS A 229 -4.71 -19.22 -45.50
C LYS A 229 -4.42 -19.32 -46.99
N ALA A 230 -3.28 -18.80 -47.46
CA ALA A 230 -2.85 -18.93 -48.85
C ALA A 230 -2.60 -20.39 -49.26
N LYS A 231 -1.99 -21.21 -48.39
CA LYS A 231 -1.81 -22.65 -48.61
C LYS A 231 -3.14 -23.38 -48.66
N ASN A 232 -4.07 -23.08 -47.76
CA ASN A 232 -5.40 -23.67 -47.73
C ASN A 232 -6.21 -23.28 -48.98
N GLU A 233 -6.20 -22.02 -49.39
CA GLU A 233 -6.84 -21.56 -50.63
C GLU A 233 -6.22 -22.21 -51.88
N ALA A 234 -4.89 -22.35 -51.93
CA ALA A 234 -4.22 -23.05 -53.02
C ALA A 234 -4.52 -24.56 -53.03
N ALA A 235 -4.61 -25.19 -51.86
CA ALA A 235 -4.99 -26.59 -51.71
C ALA A 235 -6.46 -26.82 -52.11
N GLU A 236 -7.38 -25.95 -51.69
CA GLU A 236 -8.79 -26.00 -52.07
C GLU A 236 -8.97 -25.79 -53.57
N LYS A 237 -8.22 -24.85 -54.18
CA LYS A 237 -8.23 -24.66 -55.64
C LYS A 237 -7.71 -25.90 -56.37
N LYS A 238 -6.62 -26.51 -55.90
CA LYS A 238 -6.10 -27.77 -56.44
C LYS A 238 -7.09 -28.92 -56.27
N GLN A 239 -7.76 -29.03 -55.12
CA GLN A 239 -8.81 -30.03 -54.90
C GLN A 239 -10.00 -29.80 -55.83
N LYS A 240 -10.47 -28.56 -56.01
CA LYS A 240 -11.54 -28.24 -56.97
C LYS A 240 -11.14 -28.55 -58.41
N GLU A 241 -9.91 -28.27 -58.81
CA GLU A 241 -9.39 -28.63 -60.14
C GLU A 241 -9.25 -30.16 -60.32
N GLN A 242 -8.78 -30.88 -59.30
CA GLN A 242 -8.71 -32.34 -59.31
C GLN A 242 -10.09 -32.98 -59.33
N GLN A 243 -11.03 -32.46 -58.54
CA GLN A 243 -12.42 -32.90 -58.51
C GLN A 243 -13.08 -32.62 -59.87
N ALA A 244 -12.91 -31.44 -60.45
CA ALA A 244 -13.43 -31.14 -61.78
C ALA A 244 -12.82 -32.03 -62.88
N LYS A 245 -11.53 -32.41 -62.76
CA LYS A 245 -10.90 -33.38 -63.65
C LYS A 245 -11.48 -34.78 -63.47
N LEU A 246 -11.65 -35.23 -62.23
CA LEU A 246 -12.29 -36.50 -61.89
C LEU A 246 -13.75 -36.55 -62.35
N ASP A 247 -14.50 -35.48 -62.17
CA ASP A 247 -15.90 -35.37 -62.61
C ASP A 247 -15.98 -35.35 -64.14
N ALA A 248 -15.06 -34.67 -64.83
CA ALA A 248 -14.98 -34.68 -66.29
C ALA A 248 -14.53 -36.05 -66.84
N GLU A 249 -13.62 -36.74 -66.15
CA GLU A 249 -13.20 -38.10 -66.49
C GLU A 249 -14.34 -39.10 -66.23
N ASN A 250 -15.03 -39.00 -65.10
CA ASN A 250 -16.23 -39.79 -64.80
C ASN A 250 -17.35 -39.52 -65.80
N ALA A 251 -17.57 -38.28 -66.21
CA ALA A 251 -18.55 -37.96 -67.25
C ALA A 251 -18.17 -38.56 -68.61
N LYS A 252 -16.88 -38.59 -68.95
CA LYS A 252 -16.38 -39.29 -70.15
C LYS A 252 -16.56 -40.80 -70.02
N LEU A 253 -16.29 -41.36 -68.85
CA LEU A 253 -16.40 -42.79 -68.55
C LEU A 253 -17.86 -43.23 -68.50
N GLU A 254 -18.78 -42.39 -68.03
CA GLU A 254 -20.22 -42.60 -68.14
C GLU A 254 -20.71 -42.46 -69.59
N ALA A 255 -20.21 -41.50 -70.35
CA ALA A 255 -20.53 -41.38 -71.77
C ALA A 255 -19.99 -42.58 -72.58
N GLU A 256 -18.83 -43.10 -72.20
CA GLU A 256 -18.24 -44.31 -72.78
C GLU A 256 -18.98 -45.57 -72.34
N LYS A 257 -19.38 -45.68 -71.07
CA LYS A 257 -20.27 -46.75 -70.59
C LYS A 257 -21.64 -46.69 -71.26
N LYS A 258 -22.17 -45.50 -71.52
CA LYS A 258 -23.42 -45.30 -72.24
C LYS A 258 -23.26 -45.69 -73.71
N LYS A 259 -22.17 -45.29 -74.37
CA LYS A 259 -21.83 -45.76 -75.72
C LYS A 259 -21.63 -47.27 -75.77
N LEU A 260 -20.97 -47.87 -74.78
CA LEU A 260 -20.76 -49.30 -74.68
C LEU A 260 -22.06 -50.05 -74.35
N ALA A 261 -22.97 -49.44 -73.58
CA ALA A 261 -24.29 -49.99 -73.33
C ALA A 261 -25.18 -49.88 -74.58
N ASP A 262 -25.11 -48.78 -75.31
CA ASP A 262 -25.79 -48.58 -76.59
C ASP A 262 -25.20 -49.48 -77.67
N GLU A 263 -23.89 -49.76 -77.64
CA GLU A 263 -23.18 -50.69 -78.53
C GLU A 263 -23.44 -52.15 -78.14
N LYS A 264 -23.54 -52.48 -76.85
CA LYS A 264 -24.00 -53.80 -76.38
C LYS A 264 -25.46 -54.03 -76.72
N ARG A 265 -26.30 -53.01 -76.61
CA ARG A 265 -27.71 -53.06 -77.01
C ARG A 265 -27.85 -53.16 -78.52
N ALA A 266 -27.00 -52.49 -79.30
CA ALA A 266 -26.90 -52.66 -80.75
C ALA A 266 -26.32 -54.03 -81.14
N GLN A 267 -25.39 -54.60 -80.36
CA GLN A 267 -24.88 -55.96 -80.54
C GLN A 267 -25.88 -57.02 -80.09
N GLU A 268 -26.71 -56.76 -79.09
CA GLU A 268 -27.83 -57.63 -78.68
C GLU A 268 -28.98 -57.56 -79.68
N GLU A 269 -29.29 -56.39 -80.23
CA GLU A 269 -30.24 -56.26 -81.34
C GLU A 269 -29.67 -56.85 -82.65
N ALA A 270 -28.35 -56.77 -82.88
CA ALA A 270 -27.69 -57.48 -83.98
C ALA A 270 -27.57 -58.98 -83.73
N LYS A 271 -27.40 -59.44 -82.48
CA LYS A 271 -27.44 -60.85 -82.11
C LYS A 271 -28.85 -61.41 -82.14
N GLN A 272 -29.88 -60.63 -81.80
CA GLN A 272 -31.28 -61.03 -81.95
C GLN A 272 -31.65 -61.10 -83.44
N LYS A 273 -31.24 -60.13 -84.26
CA LYS A 273 -31.42 -60.21 -85.72
C LYS A 273 -30.59 -61.32 -86.36
N ALA A 274 -29.38 -61.60 -85.86
CA ALA A 274 -28.56 -62.73 -86.32
C ALA A 274 -29.06 -64.07 -85.77
N GLN A 275 -29.72 -64.13 -84.61
CA GLN A 275 -30.39 -65.33 -84.10
C GLN A 275 -31.70 -65.58 -84.86
N GLU A 276 -32.48 -64.55 -85.20
CA GLU A 276 -33.66 -64.69 -86.06
C GLU A 276 -33.27 -65.08 -87.50
N GLU A 277 -32.14 -64.58 -88.02
CA GLU A 277 -31.65 -64.96 -89.35
C GLU A 277 -30.89 -66.31 -89.36
N ALA A 278 -30.20 -66.67 -88.28
CA ALA A 278 -29.61 -68.00 -88.09
C ALA A 278 -30.66 -69.06 -87.79
N GLU A 279 -31.78 -68.72 -87.15
CA GLU A 279 -32.91 -69.63 -86.96
C GLU A 279 -33.69 -69.82 -88.27
N ARG A 280 -33.72 -68.80 -89.15
CA ARG A 280 -34.27 -68.92 -90.51
C ARG A 280 -33.38 -69.75 -91.45
N LYS A 281 -32.04 -69.64 -91.33
CA LYS A 281 -31.08 -70.49 -92.08
C LYS A 281 -30.88 -71.88 -91.47
N ALA A 282 -31.03 -72.07 -90.16
CA ALA A 282 -31.04 -73.38 -89.52
C ALA A 282 -32.32 -74.16 -89.83
N LYS A 283 -33.47 -73.49 -90.00
CA LYS A 283 -34.71 -74.14 -90.49
C LYS A 283 -34.64 -74.56 -91.98
N GLU A 284 -33.76 -73.96 -92.79
CA GLU A 284 -33.51 -74.38 -94.18
C GLU A 284 -32.49 -75.54 -94.29
N ASP A 285 -31.46 -75.58 -93.45
CA ASP A 285 -30.46 -76.67 -93.45
C ASP A 285 -30.82 -77.87 -92.57
N GLU A 286 -31.73 -77.72 -91.58
CA GLU A 286 -32.31 -78.84 -90.82
C GLU A 286 -33.47 -79.52 -91.57
N ALA A 287 -34.11 -78.83 -92.53
CA ALA A 287 -35.07 -79.44 -93.46
C ALA A 287 -34.39 -80.36 -94.50
N ARG A 288 -33.13 -80.11 -94.86
CA ARG A 288 -32.36 -80.93 -95.82
C ARG A 288 -31.66 -82.14 -95.17
N LYS A 289 -31.48 -82.16 -93.85
CA LYS A 289 -30.90 -83.29 -93.09
C LYS A 289 -31.93 -84.12 -92.29
N ARG A 290 -33.21 -83.71 -92.21
CA ARG A 290 -34.32 -84.53 -91.68
C ARG A 290 -35.06 -85.38 -92.73
N ALA A 291 -34.83 -85.17 -94.02
CA ALA A 291 -35.46 -85.94 -95.10
C ALA A 291 -34.78 -87.29 -95.40
N GLU A 292 -33.63 -87.59 -94.81
CA GLU A 292 -32.83 -88.80 -95.14
C GLU A 292 -32.61 -89.77 -93.96
N ALA A 293 -33.06 -89.41 -92.74
CA ALA A 293 -32.87 -90.23 -91.52
C ALA A 293 -34.17 -90.66 -90.79
N LEU A 294 -35.37 -90.40 -91.36
CA LEU A 294 -36.67 -90.78 -90.77
C LEU A 294 -37.50 -91.71 -91.66
N LYS A 295 -36.83 -92.57 -92.44
CA LYS A 295 -37.44 -93.53 -93.37
C LYS A 295 -37.98 -94.87 -92.78
N PRO A 296 -37.92 -95.18 -91.46
CA PRO A 296 -38.61 -96.39 -90.98
C PRO A 296 -39.56 -96.26 -89.78
N ASP A 297 -39.95 -95.04 -89.33
CA ASP A 297 -40.79 -94.88 -88.13
C ASP A 297 -42.16 -94.22 -88.34
N LYS A 298 -42.43 -93.56 -89.48
CA LYS A 298 -43.78 -93.03 -89.78
C LYS A 298 -44.73 -94.07 -90.39
N GLU A 299 -44.23 -95.12 -91.03
CA GLU A 299 -45.03 -96.28 -91.45
C GLU A 299 -45.44 -97.17 -90.26
N LYS A 300 -44.67 -97.17 -89.16
CA LYS A 300 -45.00 -97.88 -87.92
C LYS A 300 -46.10 -97.18 -87.12
N LEU A 301 -46.15 -95.85 -87.13
CA LEU A 301 -47.20 -95.06 -86.48
C LEU A 301 -48.56 -95.24 -87.17
N VAL A 302 -48.59 -95.27 -88.51
CA VAL A 302 -49.81 -95.57 -89.27
C VAL A 302 -50.26 -97.03 -89.09
N ARG A 303 -49.33 -98.00 -89.00
CA ARG A 303 -49.68 -99.39 -88.64
C ARG A 303 -50.19 -99.55 -87.21
N PHE A 304 -49.66 -98.80 -86.24
CA PHE A 304 -50.10 -98.86 -84.84
C PHE A 304 -51.48 -98.23 -84.64
N ILE A 305 -51.76 -97.08 -85.27
CA ILE A 305 -53.07 -96.43 -85.18
C ILE A 305 -54.14 -97.25 -85.92
N ASN A 306 -53.80 -97.90 -87.04
CA ASN A 306 -54.71 -98.80 -87.75
C ASN A 306 -54.83 -100.21 -87.12
N SER A 307 -53.94 -100.61 -86.20
CA SER A 307 -54.09 -101.85 -85.43
C SER A 307 -54.92 -101.70 -84.14
N LEU A 308 -55.38 -100.49 -83.83
CA LEU A 308 -56.36 -100.24 -82.76
C LEU A 308 -57.76 -100.61 -83.26
N GLN A 309 -58.00 -101.92 -83.42
CA GLN A 309 -59.33 -102.48 -83.63
C GLN A 309 -60.00 -102.70 -82.27
N PHE A 310 -61.02 -101.89 -81.97
CA PHE A 310 -61.98 -102.21 -80.92
C PHE A 310 -63.09 -103.10 -81.48
N ALA A 311 -63.53 -104.08 -80.69
CA ALA A 311 -64.61 -104.98 -81.06
C ALA A 311 -65.86 -104.19 -81.50
N GLU A 312 -66.49 -104.60 -82.60
CA GLU A 312 -67.63 -103.92 -83.27
C GLU A 312 -68.88 -103.70 -82.40
N GLN A 313 -68.87 -104.08 -81.12
CA GLN A 313 -69.93 -103.76 -80.18
C GLN A 313 -69.33 -103.36 -78.81
N PRO A 314 -69.52 -102.11 -78.35
CA PRO A 314 -69.09 -101.69 -77.03
C PRO A 314 -69.84 -102.49 -75.94
N PRO A 315 -69.19 -102.80 -74.81
CA PRO A 315 -69.83 -103.54 -73.72
C PRO A 315 -71.03 -102.75 -73.18
N LYS A 316 -72.16 -103.44 -72.92
CA LYS A 316 -73.35 -102.84 -72.29
C LYS A 316 -72.99 -102.36 -70.89
N LEU A 317 -73.02 -101.05 -70.68
CA LEU A 317 -72.78 -100.38 -69.39
C LEU A 317 -74.10 -99.81 -68.88
N ASP A 318 -74.45 -100.11 -67.63
CA ASP A 318 -75.73 -99.68 -67.02
C ASP A 318 -75.65 -98.30 -66.34
N ASN A 319 -74.46 -97.69 -66.24
CA ASN A 319 -74.23 -96.37 -65.65
C ASN A 319 -74.17 -95.29 -66.75
N GLU A 320 -75.11 -94.35 -66.71
CA GLU A 320 -75.31 -93.32 -67.74
C GLU A 320 -74.08 -92.42 -67.96
N SER A 321 -73.39 -92.01 -66.88
CA SER A 321 -72.16 -91.20 -66.99
C SER A 321 -70.99 -91.96 -67.63
N SER A 322 -70.94 -93.29 -67.48
CA SER A 322 -69.92 -94.12 -68.13
C SER A 322 -70.24 -94.35 -69.62
N VAL A 323 -71.52 -94.39 -69.99
CA VAL A 323 -71.94 -94.45 -71.41
C VAL A 323 -71.61 -93.16 -72.13
N GLU A 324 -71.79 -92.02 -71.47
CA GLU A 324 -71.49 -90.70 -72.04
C GLU A 324 -69.97 -90.51 -72.25
N PHE A 325 -69.15 -90.86 -71.26
CA PHE A 325 -67.69 -90.87 -71.38
C PHE A 325 -67.19 -91.80 -72.50
N LEU A 326 -67.79 -93.00 -72.65
CA LEU A 326 -67.40 -93.94 -73.71
C LEU A 326 -67.74 -93.40 -75.10
N LYS A 327 -68.87 -92.69 -75.26
CA LYS A 327 -69.24 -92.04 -76.53
C LYS A 327 -68.30 -90.88 -76.87
N GLU A 328 -67.92 -90.08 -75.88
CA GLU A 328 -66.99 -88.96 -76.07
C GLU A 328 -65.60 -89.47 -76.46
N LEU A 329 -65.11 -90.52 -75.80
CA LEU A 329 -63.83 -91.16 -76.12
C LEU A 329 -63.78 -91.77 -77.53
N ILE A 330 -64.88 -92.38 -78.00
CA ILE A 330 -64.97 -92.93 -79.36
C ILE A 330 -64.93 -91.79 -80.39
N ASN A 331 -65.67 -90.69 -80.16
CA ASN A 331 -65.67 -89.54 -81.05
C ASN A 331 -64.29 -88.87 -81.16
N ASP A 332 -63.56 -88.72 -80.05
CA ASP A 332 -62.21 -88.14 -80.06
C ASP A 332 -61.22 -89.00 -80.84
N ILE A 333 -61.36 -90.33 -80.77
CA ILE A 333 -60.50 -91.26 -81.49
C ILE A 333 -60.83 -91.26 -82.99
N ASP A 334 -62.09 -91.17 -83.38
CA ASP A 334 -62.47 -91.07 -84.80
C ASP A 334 -62.03 -89.72 -85.39
N LEU A 335 -62.13 -88.61 -84.65
CA LEU A 335 -61.55 -87.31 -85.04
C LEU A 335 -60.02 -87.37 -85.22
N LEU A 336 -59.33 -88.15 -84.38
CA LEU A 336 -57.89 -88.40 -84.53
C LEU A 336 -57.56 -89.25 -85.75
N LYS A 337 -58.38 -90.26 -86.07
CA LYS A 337 -58.24 -91.06 -87.31
C LYS A 337 -58.47 -90.20 -88.55
N ASP A 338 -59.49 -89.36 -88.54
CA ASP A 338 -59.80 -88.48 -89.66
C ASP A 338 -58.69 -87.45 -89.89
N ARG A 339 -58.19 -86.79 -88.82
CA ARG A 339 -57.03 -85.88 -88.94
C ARG A 339 -55.77 -86.60 -89.42
N ALA A 340 -55.49 -87.80 -88.92
CA ALA A 340 -54.32 -88.56 -89.33
C ALA A 340 -54.39 -88.97 -90.81
N ASN A 341 -55.57 -89.35 -91.32
CA ASN A 341 -55.79 -89.62 -92.73
C ASN A 341 -55.75 -88.33 -93.59
N GLU A 342 -56.28 -87.21 -93.08
CA GLU A 342 -56.28 -85.94 -93.79
C GLU A 342 -54.86 -85.37 -93.95
N GLU A 343 -54.00 -85.48 -92.92
CA GLU A 343 -52.58 -85.10 -93.02
C GLU A 343 -51.77 -86.06 -93.90
N ALA A 344 -52.12 -87.35 -93.95
CA ALA A 344 -51.51 -88.30 -94.88
C ALA A 344 -51.88 -88.04 -96.36
N SER A 345 -53.02 -87.40 -96.63
CA SER A 345 -53.50 -87.03 -97.98
C SER A 345 -53.01 -85.67 -98.50
N LYS A 346 -52.33 -84.88 -97.65
CA LYS A 346 -51.73 -83.57 -98.00
C LYS A 346 -50.23 -83.68 -98.36
N ILE A 347 -49.73 -84.92 -98.50
CA ILE A 347 -48.41 -85.30 -99.05
C ILE A 347 -48.66 -85.88 -100.43
#